data_AF-A0A2T2SEA9-F1
#
_entry.id   AF-A0A2T2SEA9-F1
#
_cell.length_a   1.000
_cell.length_b   1.000
_cell.length_c   1.000
_cell.angle_alpha   90.00
_cell.angle_beta   90.00
_cell.angle_gamma   90.00
#
_symmetry.space_group_name_H-M   'P 1'
#
loop_
_entity.id
_entity.type
_entity.pdbx_description
1 polymer ?
#
loop_
_entity_poly.entity_id
_entity_poly.type
_entity_poly.pdbx_seq_one_letter_code
_entity_poly.pdbx_strand_id
1 'polypeptide(L)'
;LTPEDKARYHAAAALASNGLVALLAVVEEVFSASNRDPETPGSALNLVEPLIDQTLENLHQGTLEGVLTGPVARGDEDTIRAHLDALTDETPHLVPLYAALSTEMVRVAMRGGHLSPAQADGLLDMLRAAADAATE
;
A
#
# COMPACT_ATOMS: atom_id res chain seq x y z
N LEU A 1 -16.25 25.09 -9.85
CA LEU A 1 -16.20 23.66 -10.22
C LEU A 1 -17.49 23.31 -10.95
N THR A 2 -17.40 22.81 -12.17
CA THR A 2 -18.55 22.17 -12.85
C THR A 2 -19.02 20.95 -12.03
N PRO A 3 -20.21 20.39 -12.26
CA PRO A 3 -20.62 19.15 -11.59
C PRO A 3 -19.62 18.00 -11.73
N GLU A 4 -18.98 17.88 -12.90
CA GLU A 4 -17.94 16.88 -13.16
C GLU A 4 -16.65 17.18 -12.38
N ASP A 5 -16.21 18.44 -12.34
CA ASP A 5 -15.05 18.82 -11.52
C ASP A 5 -15.29 18.60 -10.03
N LYS A 6 -16.55 18.79 -9.57
CA LYS A 6 -16.94 18.48 -8.19
C LYS A 6 -16.81 16.99 -7.91
N ALA A 7 -17.30 16.12 -8.80
CA ALA A 7 -17.21 14.67 -8.61
C ALA A 7 -15.74 14.21 -8.54
N ARG A 8 -14.89 14.69 -9.44
CA ARG A 8 -13.45 14.40 -9.42
C ARG A 8 -12.77 14.89 -8.15
N TYR A 9 -13.06 16.13 -7.75
CA TYR A 9 -12.53 16.70 -6.51
C TYR A 9 -12.94 15.89 -5.28
N HIS A 10 -14.22 15.52 -5.18
CA HIS A 10 -14.72 14.73 -4.05
C HIS A 10 -14.12 13.34 -4.01
N ALA A 11 -13.92 12.68 -5.15
CA ALA A 11 -13.23 11.39 -5.20
C ALA A 11 -11.77 11.51 -4.70
N ALA A 12 -11.03 12.53 -5.16
CA ALA A 12 -9.66 12.78 -4.69
C ALA A 12 -9.62 13.09 -3.18
N ALA A 13 -10.52 13.92 -2.69
CA ALA A 13 -10.62 14.24 -1.27
C ALA A 13 -11.00 13.01 -0.42
N ALA A 14 -11.91 12.15 -0.92
CA ALA A 14 -12.28 10.92 -0.25
C ALA A 14 -11.10 9.95 -0.16
N LEU A 15 -10.29 9.82 -1.21
CA LEU A 15 -9.07 8.99 -1.16
C LEU A 15 -8.05 9.55 -0.16
N ALA A 16 -7.80 10.86 -0.21
CA ALA A 16 -6.80 11.51 0.64
C ALA A 16 -7.14 11.50 2.14
N SER A 17 -8.43 11.47 2.49
CA SER A 17 -8.89 11.50 3.89
C SER A 17 -9.51 10.18 4.33
N ASN A 18 -10.65 9.79 3.72
CA ASN A 18 -11.40 8.61 4.15
C ASN A 18 -10.66 7.32 3.79
N GLY A 19 -10.04 7.28 2.62
CA GLY A 19 -9.20 6.17 2.18
C GLY A 19 -7.98 5.98 3.07
N LEU A 20 -7.35 7.05 3.55
CA LEU A 20 -6.25 6.97 4.52
C LEU A 20 -6.71 6.32 5.83
N VAL A 21 -7.86 6.73 6.38
CA VAL A 21 -8.43 6.10 7.59
C VAL A 21 -8.67 4.59 7.38
N ALA A 22 -9.25 4.21 6.24
CA ALA A 22 -9.45 2.81 5.91
C ALA A 22 -8.13 2.02 5.77
N LEU A 23 -7.11 2.62 5.15
CA LEU A 23 -5.79 2.00 5.03
C LEU A 23 -5.14 1.79 6.40
N LEU A 24 -5.25 2.75 7.31
CA LEU A 24 -4.72 2.60 8.67
C LEU A 24 -5.46 1.51 9.47
N ALA A 25 -6.78 1.37 9.29
CA ALA A 25 -7.52 0.25 9.88
C ALA A 25 -7.03 -1.12 9.37
N VAL A 26 -6.72 -1.22 8.08
CA VAL A 26 -6.11 -2.43 7.51
C VAL A 26 -4.73 -2.71 8.09
N VAL A 27 -3.91 -1.67 8.27
CA VAL A 27 -2.59 -1.84 8.92
C VAL A 27 -2.74 -2.35 10.35
N GLU A 28 -3.70 -1.83 11.12
CA GLU A 28 -4.03 -2.32 12.46
C GLU A 28 -4.45 -3.81 12.44
N GLU A 29 -5.28 -4.21 11.47
CA GLU A 29 -5.70 -5.59 11.30
C GLU A 29 -4.52 -6.54 11.00
N VAL A 30 -3.63 -6.15 10.08
CA VAL A 30 -2.42 -6.94 9.75
C VAL A 30 -1.55 -7.15 10.99
N PHE A 31 -1.32 -6.13 11.82
CA PHE A 31 -0.53 -6.29 13.04
C PHE A 31 -1.23 -7.11 14.13
N SER A 32 -2.56 -7.07 14.17
CA SER A 32 -3.37 -7.79 15.16
C SER A 32 -3.46 -9.29 14.84
N ALA A 33 -3.43 -9.66 13.56
CA ALA A 33 -3.46 -11.06 13.13
C ALA A 33 -2.22 -11.86 13.60
N SER A 34 -1.06 -11.20 13.73
CA SER A 34 0.20 -11.84 14.15
C SER A 34 0.32 -12.14 15.66
N ASN A 35 -0.80 -12.26 16.40
CA ASN A 35 -0.86 -12.56 17.85
C ASN A 35 -0.01 -11.63 18.74
N ARG A 36 0.15 -10.35 18.35
CA ARG A 36 0.76 -9.34 19.21
C ARG A 36 -0.28 -8.88 20.23
N ASP A 37 0.06 -9.01 21.51
CA ASP A 37 -0.77 -8.81 22.69
C ASP A 37 -2.03 -7.93 22.48
N PRO A 38 -3.24 -8.53 22.37
CA PRO A 38 -4.47 -7.82 22.08
C PRO A 38 -4.92 -6.87 23.22
N GLU A 39 -4.24 -6.89 24.36
CA GLU A 39 -4.61 -6.15 25.57
C GLU A 39 -4.28 -4.65 25.52
N THR A 40 -3.63 -4.14 24.46
CA THR A 40 -3.37 -2.70 24.31
C THR A 40 -3.97 -2.15 23.01
N PRO A 41 -5.24 -1.70 23.02
CA PRO A 41 -5.84 -0.93 21.93
C PRO A 41 -4.94 0.25 21.52
N GLY A 42 -4.68 0.41 20.22
CA GLY A 42 -3.77 1.44 19.68
C GLY A 42 -2.28 1.05 19.65
N SER A 43 -1.86 -0.06 20.27
CA SER A 43 -0.45 -0.46 20.28
C SER A 43 0.09 -0.85 18.89
N ALA A 44 -0.76 -1.39 18.02
CA ALA A 44 -0.40 -1.79 16.67
C ALA A 44 -0.05 -0.57 15.79
N LEU A 45 -0.87 0.48 15.81
CA LEU A 45 -0.60 1.70 15.05
C LEU A 45 0.59 2.49 15.62
N ASN A 46 0.83 2.45 16.92
CA ASN A 46 2.02 3.08 17.53
C ASN A 46 3.34 2.53 16.96
N LEU A 47 3.36 1.28 16.44
CA LEU A 47 4.55 0.70 15.80
C LEU A 47 4.88 1.36 14.46
N VAL A 48 3.89 1.93 13.78
CA VAL A 48 4.02 2.52 12.43
C VAL A 48 3.77 4.02 12.40
N GLU A 49 3.24 4.62 13.47
CA GLU A 49 3.04 6.06 13.59
C GLU A 49 4.31 6.86 13.22
N PRO A 50 5.53 6.52 13.71
CA PRO A 50 6.74 7.23 13.28
C PRO A 50 7.03 7.10 11.77
N LEU A 51 6.65 6.00 11.13
CA LEU A 51 6.81 5.81 9.69
C LEU A 51 5.81 6.67 8.90
N ILE A 52 4.57 6.77 9.39
CA ILE A 52 3.53 7.60 8.78
C ILE A 52 3.94 9.07 8.86
N ASP A 53 4.33 9.55 10.04
CA ASP A 53 4.76 10.93 10.25
C ASP A 53 5.97 11.29 9.39
N GLN A 54 6.97 10.39 9.35
CA GLN A 54 8.14 10.60 8.50
C GLN A 54 7.78 10.64 7.01
N THR A 55 6.82 9.82 6.57
CA THR A 55 6.33 9.83 5.19
C THR A 55 5.66 11.17 4.86
N LEU A 56 4.80 11.68 5.75
CA LEU A 56 4.14 12.97 5.58
C LEU A 56 5.15 14.12 5.54
N GLU A 57 6.14 14.12 6.45
CA GLU A 57 7.18 15.14 6.44
C GLU A 57 8.04 15.11 5.17
N ASN A 58 8.39 13.91 4.69
CA ASN A 58 9.11 13.77 3.43
C ASN A 58 8.29 14.30 2.25
N LEU A 59 6.96 14.13 2.27
CA LEU A 59 6.07 14.66 1.23
C LEU A 59 5.97 16.19 1.25
N HIS A 60 6.21 16.85 2.38
CA HIS A 60 6.30 18.32 2.42
C HIS A 60 7.52 18.85 1.68
N GLN A 61 8.60 18.08 1.61
CA GLN A 61 9.88 18.51 1.04
C GLN A 61 10.20 17.85 -0.32
N GLY A 62 9.45 16.84 -0.73
CA GLY A 62 9.75 15.98 -1.88
C GLY A 62 8.58 15.80 -2.85
N THR A 63 8.78 14.92 -3.83
CA THR A 63 7.73 14.47 -4.75
C THR A 63 7.23 13.09 -4.36
N LEU A 64 6.04 12.70 -4.81
CA LEU A 64 5.50 11.35 -4.59
C LEU A 64 6.49 10.27 -5.03
N GLU A 65 7.10 10.47 -6.21
CA GLU A 65 8.11 9.59 -6.77
C GLU A 65 9.40 9.54 -5.94
N GLY A 66 9.81 10.67 -5.34
CA GLY A 66 11.03 10.74 -4.53
C GLY A 66 10.87 10.17 -3.12
N VAL A 67 9.64 10.23 -2.57
CA VAL A 67 9.34 9.73 -1.21
C VAL A 67 9.01 8.24 -1.21
N LEU A 68 8.50 7.70 -2.32
CA LEU A 68 8.25 6.28 -2.42
C LEU A 68 9.56 5.48 -2.26
N THR A 69 9.59 4.64 -1.23
CA THR A 69 10.68 3.69 -0.96
C THR A 69 10.10 2.29 -0.77
N GLY A 70 10.90 1.34 -0.27
CA GLY A 70 10.44 -0.02 0.01
C GLY A 70 10.63 -0.99 -1.16
N PRO A 71 10.11 -2.22 -1.02
CA PRO A 71 10.44 -3.32 -1.92
C PRO A 71 9.90 -3.10 -3.34
N VAL A 72 8.72 -2.49 -3.50
CA VAL A 72 8.19 -2.16 -4.84
C VAL A 72 9.11 -1.20 -5.58
N ALA A 73 9.57 -0.12 -4.92
CA ALA A 73 10.48 0.83 -5.55
C ALA A 73 11.83 0.20 -5.95
N ARG A 74 12.27 -0.87 -5.26
CA ARG A 74 13.53 -1.57 -5.57
C ARG A 74 13.38 -2.72 -6.57
N GLY A 75 12.15 -3.11 -6.93
CA GLY A 75 11.93 -4.33 -7.72
C GLY A 75 12.20 -5.61 -6.94
N ASP A 76 12.02 -5.58 -5.62
CA ASP A 76 12.33 -6.66 -4.68
C ASP A 76 11.16 -7.66 -4.63
N GLU A 77 11.11 -8.51 -5.66
CA GLU A 77 10.08 -9.53 -5.87
C GLU A 77 9.96 -10.52 -4.70
N ASP A 78 11.10 -10.92 -4.11
CA ASP A 78 11.12 -11.91 -3.04
C ASP A 78 10.46 -11.37 -1.76
N THR A 79 10.72 -10.10 -1.43
CA THR A 79 10.05 -9.45 -0.29
C THR A 79 8.55 -9.30 -0.54
N ILE A 80 8.14 -8.94 -1.75
CA ILE A 80 6.72 -8.79 -2.11
C ILE A 80 6.00 -10.14 -2.04
N ARG A 81 6.64 -11.21 -2.51
CA ARG A 81 6.10 -12.57 -2.40
C ARG A 81 5.91 -12.96 -0.93
N ALA A 82 6.91 -12.70 -0.08
CA ALA A 82 6.80 -12.98 1.35
C ALA A 82 5.65 -12.20 2.03
N HIS A 83 5.39 -10.96 1.61
CA HIS A 83 4.23 -10.20 2.09
C HIS A 83 2.91 -10.84 1.65
N LEU A 84 2.80 -11.24 0.38
CA LEU A 84 1.61 -11.89 -0.16
C LEU A 84 1.33 -13.22 0.54
N ASP A 85 2.37 -14.03 0.78
CA ASP A 85 2.25 -15.29 1.51
C ASP A 85 1.74 -15.06 2.93
N ALA A 86 2.33 -14.11 3.67
CA ALA A 86 1.89 -13.77 5.02
C ALA A 86 0.43 -13.28 5.07
N LEU A 87 0.03 -12.43 4.12
CA LEU A 87 -1.36 -11.98 4.02
C LEU A 87 -2.30 -13.12 3.63
N THR A 88 -1.88 -14.04 2.77
CA THR A 88 -2.68 -15.21 2.36
C THR A 88 -2.95 -16.12 3.56
N ASP A 89 -1.95 -16.31 4.42
CA ASP A 89 -2.05 -17.19 5.59
C ASP A 89 -2.86 -16.58 6.73
N GLU A 90 -2.68 -15.28 7.02
CA GLU A 90 -3.26 -14.63 8.21
C GLU A 90 -4.53 -13.82 7.91
N THR A 91 -4.59 -13.14 6.76
CA THR A 91 -5.65 -12.19 6.40
C THR A 91 -5.98 -12.22 4.90
N PRO A 92 -6.43 -13.35 4.33
CA PRO A 92 -6.48 -13.56 2.88
C PRO A 92 -7.35 -12.54 2.14
N HIS A 93 -8.40 -12.03 2.79
CA HIS A 93 -9.28 -11.01 2.23
C HIS A 93 -8.59 -9.64 1.99
N LEU A 94 -7.40 -9.41 2.56
CA LEU A 94 -6.60 -8.19 2.36
C LEU A 94 -5.65 -8.29 1.15
N VAL A 95 -5.42 -9.50 0.60
CA VAL A 95 -4.54 -9.71 -0.56
C VAL A 95 -4.94 -8.85 -1.77
N PRO A 96 -6.22 -8.75 -2.17
CA PRO A 96 -6.61 -7.89 -3.29
C PRO A 96 -6.29 -6.41 -3.06
N LEU A 97 -6.44 -5.91 -1.82
CA LEU A 97 -6.11 -4.53 -1.48
C LEU A 97 -4.61 -4.27 -1.54
N TYR A 98 -3.80 -5.17 -0.97
CA TYR A 98 -2.35 -5.07 -1.04
C TYR A 98 -1.85 -5.08 -2.49
N ALA A 99 -2.41 -5.96 -3.32
CA ALA A 99 -2.09 -6.04 -4.74
C ALA A 99 -2.45 -4.75 -5.50
N ALA A 100 -3.62 -4.18 -5.23
CA ALA A 100 -4.07 -2.93 -5.85
C ALA A 100 -3.17 -1.74 -5.46
N LEU A 101 -2.82 -1.59 -4.18
CA LEU A 101 -1.91 -0.54 -3.73
C LEU A 101 -0.50 -0.72 -4.28
N SER A 102 0.00 -1.95 -4.31
CA SER A 102 1.31 -2.27 -4.87
C SER A 102 1.38 -2.01 -6.37
N THR A 103 0.29 -2.25 -7.10
CA THR A 103 0.16 -1.88 -8.52
C THR A 103 0.33 -0.38 -8.72
N GLU A 104 -0.31 0.44 -7.89
CA GLU A 104 -0.15 1.90 -7.97
C GLU A 104 1.24 2.36 -7.52
N MET A 105 1.86 1.68 -6.54
CA MET A 105 3.28 1.89 -6.19
C MET A 105 4.21 1.58 -7.37
N VAL A 106 3.96 0.53 -8.16
CA VAL A 106 4.73 0.25 -9.39
C VAL A 106 4.62 1.42 -10.38
N ARG A 107 3.41 1.99 -10.57
CA ARG A 107 3.24 3.17 -11.44
C ARG A 107 4.03 4.38 -10.96
N VAL A 108 4.00 4.66 -9.65
CA VAL A 108 4.79 5.75 -9.04
C VAL A 108 6.29 5.48 -9.21
N ALA A 109 6.74 4.25 -8.97
CA ALA A 109 8.14 3.86 -9.10
C ALA A 109 8.65 3.99 -10.55
N MET A 110 7.83 3.60 -11.54
CA MET A 110 8.12 3.79 -12.96
C MET A 110 8.23 5.27 -13.34
N ARG A 111 7.33 6.13 -12.86
CA ARG A 111 7.43 7.59 -13.09
C ARG A 111 8.68 8.20 -12.47
N GLY A 112 9.12 7.67 -11.33
CA GLY A 112 10.35 8.07 -10.65
C GLY A 112 11.64 7.54 -11.27
N GLY A 113 11.56 6.63 -12.25
CA GLY A 113 12.72 5.97 -12.84
C GLY A 113 13.38 4.93 -11.92
N HIS A 114 12.67 4.47 -10.89
CA HIS A 114 13.17 3.48 -9.93
C HIS A 114 13.13 2.05 -10.47
N LEU A 115 12.23 1.79 -11.42
CA LEU A 115 12.05 0.49 -12.06
C LEU A 115 12.32 0.57 -13.57
N SER A 116 12.90 -0.50 -14.10
CA SER A 116 12.86 -0.78 -15.54
C SER A 116 11.49 -1.33 -15.96
N PRO A 117 11.10 -1.21 -17.24
CA PRO A 117 9.85 -1.80 -17.74
C PRO A 117 9.72 -3.30 -17.43
N ALA A 118 10.81 -4.06 -17.58
CA ALA A 118 10.80 -5.50 -17.30
C ALA A 118 10.54 -5.83 -15.82
N GLN A 119 11.10 -5.04 -14.89
CA GLN A 119 10.82 -5.21 -13.46
C GLN A 119 9.37 -4.84 -13.14
N ALA A 120 8.84 -3.77 -13.75
CA ALA A 120 7.45 -3.40 -13.56
C ALA A 120 6.49 -4.48 -14.07
N ASP A 121 6.74 -5.03 -15.26
CA ASP A 121 5.91 -6.11 -15.82
C ASP A 121 5.91 -7.35 -14.91
N GLY A 122 7.09 -7.78 -14.44
CA GLY A 122 7.20 -8.93 -13.53
C GLY A 122 6.44 -8.74 -12.21
N LEU A 123 6.54 -7.55 -11.62
CA LEU A 123 5.76 -7.20 -10.42
C LEU A 123 4.25 -7.19 -10.68
N LEU A 124 3.82 -6.59 -11.79
CA LEU A 124 2.39 -6.50 -12.12
C LEU A 124 1.77 -7.88 -12.37
N ASP A 125 2.49 -8.78 -13.04
CA ASP A 125 2.05 -10.16 -13.27
C ASP A 125 1.91 -10.91 -11.94
N MET A 126 2.90 -10.78 -11.04
CA MET A 126 2.85 -11.39 -9.70
C MET A 126 1.65 -10.88 -8.88
N LEU A 127 1.47 -9.56 -8.81
CA LEU A 127 0.39 -8.94 -8.03
C LEU A 127 -0.99 -9.32 -8.57
N ARG A 128 -1.13 -9.40 -9.90
CA ARG A 128 -2.37 -9.85 -10.54
C ARG A 128 -2.68 -11.30 -10.21
N ALA A 129 -1.70 -12.20 -10.33
CA ALA A 129 -1.90 -13.61 -10.02
C ALA A 129 -2.33 -13.83 -8.57
N ALA A 130 -1.74 -13.10 -7.62
CA ALA A 130 -2.12 -13.17 -6.21
C ALA A 130 -3.53 -12.64 -5.95
N ALA A 131 -3.92 -11.53 -6.60
CA ALA A 131 -5.26 -10.97 -6.47
C ALA A 131 -6.34 -11.92 -7.03
N ASP A 132 -6.09 -12.51 -8.19
CA ASP A 132 -7.01 -13.47 -8.83
C ASP A 132 -7.20 -14.70 -7.92
N ALA A 133 -6.11 -15.27 -7.40
CA ALA A 133 -6.14 -16.44 -6.50
C ALA A 133 -6.87 -16.19 -5.18
N ALA A 134 -6.89 -14.96 -4.66
CA ALA A 134 -7.60 -14.61 -3.43
C ALA A 134 -9.12 -14.44 -3.62
N THR A 135 -9.61 -14.46 -4.87
CA THR A 135 -11.03 -14.29 -5.20
C THR A 135 -11.74 -15.58 -5.65
N GLU A 136 -11.01 -16.69 -5.76
CA GLU A 136 -11.51 -18.04 -6.05
C GLU A 136 -11.94 -18.79 -4.78
#